data_AF-A0A9E1N2P4-F1
#
_entry.id   AF-A0A9E1N2P4-F1
#
_cell.length_a   1.000
_cell.length_b   1.000
_cell.length_c   1.000
_cell.angle_alpha   90.00
_cell.angle_beta   90.00
_cell.angle_gamma   90.00
#
_symmetry.space_group_name_H-M   'P 1'
#
loop_
_entity.id
_entity.type
_entity.pdbx_description
1 polymer ?
#
loop_
_entity_poly.entity_id
_entity_poly.type
_entity_poly.pdbx_seq_one_letter_code
_entity_poly.pdbx_strand_id
1 'polypeptide(L)'
;YFYEQESTRKNEHKWWISHFDDYDMYMEAVSAGALAKMRGLEQVGFWRKLAAHPSYDKFWQSQALDRILARQPLKVPMMIVHSLWDAEDIYGAPAVYAAVEPKDVNNDRVFLVIGPWSHGQAIGEGSSLGAIKFNSDTAHYFRQEILRPFLDQYLQDDASPADLAPVMAYETGTNKWRELSAWPGSTDGSTVKPTRLHLNADLKLGFKSPSHTDQEYDEYVSYPDKPVPFRARPIQPLGWSADHTWSQWLVDDQREASGRPDVLVFKSDVLTEPVKVSGRPMVNLAASTSGTDSDWIVKLIDVYPDQVAGAPKMGGYQLMIAGDIFRGRYRESL
;
A
#
# COMPACT_ATOMS: atom_id res chain seq x y z
N TYR A 1 -1.80 -18.35 -0.44
CA TYR A 1 -2.86 -18.17 -1.45
C TYR A 1 -2.73 -19.15 -2.63
N PHE A 2 -1.78 -18.98 -3.55
CA PHE A 2 -1.72 -19.81 -4.78
C PHE A 2 -1.53 -21.31 -4.53
N TYR A 3 -0.81 -21.72 -3.48
CA TYR A 3 -0.68 -23.15 -3.16
C TYR A 3 -2.04 -23.81 -2.96
N GLU A 4 -2.94 -23.17 -2.22
CA GLU A 4 -4.26 -23.74 -1.95
C GLU A 4 -5.13 -23.76 -3.21
N GLN A 5 -5.03 -22.73 -4.04
CA GLN A 5 -5.84 -22.60 -5.26
C GLN A 5 -5.39 -23.53 -6.39
N GLU A 6 -4.09 -23.80 -6.48
CA GLU A 6 -3.49 -24.44 -7.65
C GLU A 6 -3.02 -25.88 -7.39
N SER A 7 -3.00 -26.31 -6.13
CA SER A 7 -2.60 -27.68 -5.75
C SER A 7 -3.67 -28.72 -6.08
N THR A 8 -4.95 -28.36 -5.95
CA THR A 8 -6.09 -29.23 -6.28
C THR A 8 -7.24 -28.39 -6.83
N ARG A 9 -8.07 -28.96 -7.69
CA ARG A 9 -9.26 -28.25 -8.22
C ARG A 9 -10.29 -27.83 -7.17
N LYS A 10 -10.26 -28.46 -5.99
CA LYS A 10 -11.22 -28.23 -4.90
C LYS A 10 -10.62 -27.45 -3.72
N ASN A 11 -9.39 -26.98 -3.84
CA ASN A 11 -8.66 -26.26 -2.79
C ASN A 11 -8.54 -27.04 -1.46
N GLU A 12 -8.45 -28.37 -1.56
CA GLU A 12 -8.41 -29.31 -0.42
C GLU A 12 -7.05 -29.31 0.28
N HIS A 13 -5.96 -29.08 -0.45
CA HIS A 13 -4.64 -28.93 0.17
C HIS A 13 -4.47 -27.52 0.72
N LYS A 14 -4.22 -27.45 2.03
CA LYS A 14 -3.99 -26.20 2.77
C LYS A 14 -2.52 -25.97 3.01
N TRP A 15 -2.12 -24.70 3.05
CA TRP A 15 -0.77 -24.36 3.48
C TRP A 15 -0.59 -24.84 4.92
N TRP A 16 0.38 -25.74 5.16
CA TRP A 16 0.59 -26.29 6.50
C TRP A 16 1.59 -25.43 7.26
N ILE A 17 1.32 -25.26 8.55
CA ILE A 17 2.13 -24.44 9.45
C ILE A 17 3.17 -25.35 10.11
N SER A 18 4.44 -24.95 10.07
CA SER A 18 5.53 -25.66 10.77
C SER A 18 6.17 -24.83 11.88
N HIS A 19 5.90 -23.52 11.90
CA HIS A 19 6.37 -22.57 12.91
C HIS A 19 5.21 -21.69 13.35
N PHE A 20 5.18 -21.33 14.62
CA PHE A 20 4.24 -20.31 15.10
C PHE A 20 4.61 -18.90 14.62
N ASP A 21 5.89 -18.69 14.29
CA ASP A 21 6.40 -17.44 13.73
C ASP A 21 6.87 -17.68 12.29
N ASP A 22 6.17 -17.08 11.32
CA ASP A 22 6.55 -17.16 9.91
C ASP A 22 7.96 -16.61 9.69
N TYR A 23 8.42 -15.67 10.52
CA TYR A 23 9.80 -15.20 10.46
C TYR A 23 10.79 -16.37 10.56
N ASP A 24 10.63 -17.25 11.55
CA ASP A 24 11.55 -18.38 11.76
C ASP A 24 11.45 -19.39 10.61
N MET A 25 10.25 -19.61 10.05
CA MET A 25 10.08 -20.44 8.87
C MET A 25 10.88 -19.92 7.66
N TYR A 26 10.80 -18.62 7.38
CA TYR A 26 11.57 -18.03 6.27
C TYR A 26 13.07 -18.03 6.55
N MET A 27 13.49 -17.84 7.81
CA MET A 27 14.90 -17.89 8.21
C MET A 27 15.50 -19.28 8.06
N GLU A 28 14.77 -20.34 8.41
CA GLU A 28 15.21 -21.72 8.19
C GLU A 28 15.40 -22.00 6.69
N ALA A 29 14.52 -21.46 5.85
CA ALA A 29 14.57 -21.65 4.41
C ALA A 29 15.62 -20.79 3.69
N VAL A 30 15.98 -19.63 4.23
CA VAL A 30 16.91 -18.63 3.67
C VAL A 30 16.38 -17.92 2.40
N SER A 31 15.49 -18.54 1.61
CA SER A 31 14.87 -17.90 0.44
C SER A 31 13.51 -18.50 0.09
N ALA A 32 12.70 -17.74 -0.65
CA ALA A 32 11.41 -18.22 -1.16
C ALA A 32 11.55 -19.47 -2.06
N GLY A 33 12.60 -19.55 -2.86
CA GLY A 33 12.88 -20.72 -3.72
C GLY A 33 13.25 -21.97 -2.93
N ALA A 34 14.09 -21.81 -1.90
CA ALA A 34 14.43 -22.91 -1.00
C ALA A 34 13.21 -23.36 -0.18
N LEU A 35 12.40 -22.42 0.33
CA LEU A 35 11.14 -22.73 1.00
C LEU A 35 10.20 -23.53 0.09
N ALA A 36 10.06 -23.08 -1.15
CA ALA A 36 9.24 -23.75 -2.16
C ALA A 36 9.72 -25.18 -2.44
N LYS A 37 11.03 -25.40 -2.57
CA LYS A 37 11.61 -26.74 -2.75
C LYS A 37 11.35 -27.63 -1.54
N MET A 38 11.62 -27.15 -0.32
CA MET A 38 11.36 -27.90 0.92
C MET A 38 9.89 -28.29 1.08
N ARG A 39 8.99 -27.45 0.58
CA ARG A 39 7.53 -27.66 0.63
C ARG A 39 6.95 -28.26 -0.65
N GLY A 40 7.78 -28.76 -1.56
CA GLY A 40 7.32 -29.45 -2.77
C GLY A 40 6.50 -28.59 -3.74
N LEU A 41 6.58 -27.25 -3.65
CA LEU A 41 5.86 -26.33 -4.53
C LEU A 41 6.26 -26.47 -6.01
N GLU A 42 7.41 -27.08 -6.30
CA GLU A 42 7.83 -27.43 -7.66
C GLU A 42 6.82 -28.34 -8.39
N GLN A 43 5.96 -29.05 -7.65
CA GLN A 43 4.86 -29.85 -8.20
C GLN A 43 3.68 -28.98 -8.69
N VAL A 44 3.54 -27.77 -8.17
CA VAL A 44 2.45 -26.83 -8.52
C VAL A 44 2.77 -26.10 -9.82
N GLY A 45 1.87 -26.21 -10.80
CA GLY A 45 2.07 -25.63 -12.12
C GLY A 45 2.25 -24.11 -12.11
N PHE A 46 1.52 -23.41 -11.26
CA PHE A 46 1.64 -21.95 -11.14
C PHE A 46 3.00 -21.54 -10.55
N TRP A 47 3.50 -22.23 -9.51
CA TRP A 47 4.84 -21.97 -8.96
C TRP A 47 5.93 -22.09 -10.03
N ARG A 48 5.87 -23.12 -10.88
CA ARG A 48 6.83 -23.29 -11.97
C ARG A 48 6.84 -22.09 -12.94
N LYS A 49 5.69 -21.47 -13.19
CA LYS A 49 5.61 -20.24 -13.99
C LYS A 49 6.25 -19.07 -13.25
N LEU A 50 5.96 -18.89 -11.96
CA LEU A 50 6.58 -17.83 -11.14
C LEU A 50 8.11 -17.94 -11.14
N ALA A 51 8.64 -19.14 -10.88
CA ALA A 51 10.07 -19.39 -10.85
C ALA A 51 10.75 -19.20 -12.21
N ALA A 52 10.05 -19.46 -13.31
CA ALA A 52 10.55 -19.27 -14.67
C ALA A 52 10.54 -17.80 -15.13
N HIS A 53 9.73 -16.95 -14.49
CA HIS A 53 9.52 -15.55 -14.87
C HIS A 53 9.79 -14.58 -13.70
N PRO A 54 11.03 -14.51 -13.16
CA PRO A 54 11.33 -13.67 -12.00
C PRO A 54 11.41 -12.16 -12.30
N SER A 55 11.64 -11.79 -13.57
CA SER A 55 11.64 -10.40 -14.08
C SER A 55 10.31 -10.06 -14.72
N TYR A 56 10.03 -8.77 -14.95
CA TYR A 56 8.80 -8.31 -15.63
C TYR A 56 8.85 -8.53 -17.15
N ASP A 57 9.03 -9.78 -17.57
CA ASP A 57 9.13 -10.18 -18.96
C ASP A 57 7.76 -10.22 -19.67
N LYS A 58 7.74 -10.74 -20.91
CA LYS A 58 6.52 -10.82 -21.73
C LYS A 58 5.38 -11.57 -21.04
N PHE A 59 5.67 -12.57 -20.20
CA PHE A 59 4.65 -13.30 -19.45
C PHE A 59 3.83 -12.32 -18.60
N TRP A 60 4.47 -11.48 -17.81
CA TRP A 60 3.79 -10.49 -16.96
C TRP A 60 3.25 -9.30 -17.74
N GLN A 61 4.01 -8.77 -18.70
CA GLN A 61 3.56 -7.64 -19.52
C GLN A 61 2.25 -7.94 -20.27
N SER A 62 2.04 -9.20 -20.67
CA SER A 62 0.82 -9.62 -21.37
C SER A 62 -0.42 -9.73 -20.47
N GLN A 63 -0.24 -9.63 -19.14
CA GLN A 63 -1.30 -9.74 -18.13
C GLN A 63 -1.56 -8.41 -17.42
N ALA A 64 -0.84 -7.34 -17.78
CA ALA A 64 -0.99 -6.01 -17.21
C ALA A 64 -2.33 -5.37 -17.63
N LEU A 65 -3.36 -5.52 -16.79
CA LEU A 65 -4.73 -5.12 -17.11
C LEU A 65 -4.88 -3.61 -17.32
N ASP A 66 -4.12 -2.78 -16.61
CA ASP A 66 -4.04 -1.33 -16.83
C ASP A 66 -3.66 -1.01 -18.29
N ARG A 67 -2.64 -1.70 -18.83
CA ARG A 67 -2.18 -1.53 -20.23
C ARG A 67 -3.18 -2.08 -21.24
N ILE A 68 -3.85 -3.19 -20.90
CA ILE A 68 -4.86 -3.80 -21.77
C ILE A 68 -6.09 -2.90 -21.84
N LEU A 69 -6.60 -2.44 -20.70
CA LEU A 69 -7.77 -1.57 -20.58
C LEU A 69 -7.52 -0.17 -21.15
N ALA A 70 -6.28 0.35 -21.08
CA ALA A 70 -5.90 1.60 -21.74
C ALA A 70 -6.29 1.59 -23.24
N ARG A 71 -6.11 0.45 -23.91
CA ARG A 71 -6.36 0.26 -25.36
C ARG A 71 -7.82 0.00 -25.71
N GLN A 72 -8.68 -0.26 -24.72
CA GLN A 72 -10.09 -0.54 -24.96
C GLN A 72 -10.93 0.75 -24.92
N PRO A 73 -12.00 0.84 -25.73
CA PRO A 73 -12.92 1.98 -25.68
C PRO A 73 -13.68 2.01 -24.35
N LEU A 74 -13.91 3.21 -23.82
CA LEU A 74 -14.74 3.42 -22.64
C LEU A 74 -16.23 3.35 -23.03
N LYS A 75 -16.91 2.27 -22.66
CA LYS A 75 -18.32 2.03 -23.01
C LYS A 75 -19.24 1.97 -21.80
N VAL A 76 -18.75 1.37 -20.72
CA VAL A 76 -19.49 1.10 -19.49
C VAL A 76 -18.99 2.05 -18.41
N PRO A 77 -19.88 2.78 -17.71
CA PRO A 77 -19.52 3.55 -16.53
C PRO A 77 -18.84 2.64 -15.50
N MET A 78 -17.76 3.11 -14.89
CA MET A 78 -16.96 2.34 -13.94
C MET A 78 -16.68 3.14 -12.69
N MET A 79 -16.90 2.52 -11.54
CA MET A 79 -16.40 2.98 -10.25
C MET A 79 -15.22 2.11 -9.85
N ILE A 80 -14.03 2.68 -9.87
CA ILE A 80 -12.78 2.05 -9.44
C ILE A 80 -12.65 2.30 -7.94
N VAL A 81 -12.48 1.24 -7.16
CA VAL A 81 -12.41 1.33 -5.69
C VAL A 81 -11.00 0.97 -5.25
N HIS A 82 -10.40 1.83 -4.42
CA HIS A 82 -9.06 1.68 -3.87
C HIS A 82 -9.08 1.81 -2.34
N SER A 83 -8.22 1.01 -1.71
CA SER A 83 -7.99 1.04 -0.26
C SER A 83 -6.61 1.62 0.01
N LEU A 84 -6.51 2.65 0.86
CA LEU A 84 -5.24 3.32 1.17
C LEU A 84 -4.20 2.38 1.78
N TRP A 85 -4.64 1.37 2.53
CA TRP A 85 -3.79 0.37 3.16
C TRP A 85 -4.10 -1.03 2.60
N ASP A 86 -4.21 -1.15 1.28
CA ASP A 86 -4.38 -2.45 0.62
C ASP A 86 -3.10 -3.30 0.68
N ALA A 87 -3.12 -4.34 1.51
CA ALA A 87 -1.97 -5.23 1.73
C ALA A 87 -1.74 -6.25 0.59
N GLU A 88 -2.66 -6.37 -0.36
CA GLU A 88 -2.63 -7.41 -1.38
C GLU A 88 -2.58 -6.83 -2.81
N ASP A 89 -3.36 -5.78 -3.10
CA ASP A 89 -3.58 -5.25 -4.45
C ASP A 89 -3.38 -3.71 -4.55
N ILE A 90 -2.35 -3.16 -3.89
CA ILE A 90 -2.11 -1.71 -3.81
C ILE A 90 -1.94 -1.01 -5.19
N TYR A 91 -1.44 -1.73 -6.20
CA TYR A 91 -1.13 -1.18 -7.53
C TYR A 91 -2.37 -1.03 -8.43
N GLY A 92 -3.30 -2.00 -8.38
CA GLY A 92 -4.26 -2.24 -9.45
C GLY A 92 -5.20 -1.06 -9.72
N ALA A 93 -5.97 -0.65 -8.72
CA ALA A 93 -6.98 0.40 -8.87
C ALA A 93 -6.39 1.77 -9.30
N PRO A 94 -5.33 2.29 -8.65
CA PRO A 94 -4.70 3.54 -9.09
C PRO A 94 -4.12 3.47 -10.51
N ALA A 95 -3.54 2.33 -10.90
CA ALA A 95 -2.98 2.14 -12.23
C ALA A 95 -4.07 2.10 -13.32
N VAL A 96 -5.17 1.37 -13.07
CA VAL A 96 -6.30 1.32 -14.00
C VAL A 96 -6.96 2.69 -14.14
N TYR A 97 -7.20 3.41 -13.04
CA TYR A 97 -7.76 4.77 -13.08
C TYR A 97 -6.89 5.68 -13.94
N ALA A 98 -5.58 5.76 -13.65
CA ALA A 98 -4.65 6.59 -14.44
C ALA A 98 -4.61 6.21 -15.94
N ALA A 99 -4.85 4.94 -16.27
CA ALA A 99 -4.84 4.44 -17.64
C ALA A 99 -6.14 4.72 -18.41
N VAL A 100 -7.29 4.83 -17.72
CA VAL A 100 -8.60 4.94 -18.36
C VAL A 100 -9.25 6.31 -18.24
N GLU A 101 -8.96 7.05 -17.16
CA GLU A 101 -9.49 8.39 -16.88
C GLU A 101 -9.31 9.38 -18.03
N PRO A 102 -8.14 9.47 -18.72
CA PRO A 102 -7.96 10.46 -19.79
C PRO A 102 -8.91 10.28 -20.99
N LYS A 103 -9.62 9.13 -21.07
CA LYS A 103 -10.62 8.86 -22.11
C LYS A 103 -12.00 9.40 -21.74
N ASP A 104 -12.24 9.72 -20.48
CA ASP A 104 -13.51 10.26 -19.99
C ASP A 104 -13.56 11.79 -20.13
N VAL A 105 -13.74 12.25 -21.36
CA VAL A 105 -13.71 13.68 -21.69
C VAL A 105 -14.82 14.51 -21.03
N ASN A 106 -15.92 13.86 -20.62
CA ASN A 106 -17.06 14.52 -19.98
C ASN A 106 -17.04 14.41 -18.45
N ASN A 107 -16.12 13.60 -17.90
CA ASN A 107 -15.99 13.36 -16.47
C ASN A 107 -17.28 12.76 -15.85
N ASP A 108 -17.94 11.84 -16.59
CA ASP A 108 -19.26 11.28 -16.25
C ASP A 108 -19.31 9.74 -16.30
N ARG A 109 -18.17 9.07 -16.52
CA ARG A 109 -18.08 7.61 -16.72
C ARG A 109 -17.05 6.91 -15.86
N VAL A 110 -15.94 7.56 -15.51
CA VAL A 110 -14.89 6.95 -14.69
C VAL A 110 -14.89 7.64 -13.32
N PHE A 111 -15.25 6.88 -12.30
CA PHE A 111 -15.30 7.33 -10.92
C PHE A 111 -14.20 6.62 -10.12
N LEU A 112 -13.61 7.33 -9.16
CA LEU A 112 -12.62 6.77 -8.24
C LEU A 112 -13.08 6.94 -6.79
N VAL A 113 -13.07 5.85 -6.03
CA VAL A 113 -13.30 5.88 -4.58
C VAL A 113 -12.04 5.42 -3.86
N ILE A 114 -11.54 6.22 -2.93
CA ILE A 114 -10.37 5.91 -2.11
C ILE A 114 -10.78 5.92 -0.63
N GLY A 115 -10.87 4.74 -0.01
CA GLY A 115 -11.23 4.60 1.39
C GLY A 115 -10.04 4.26 2.30
N PRO A 116 -10.15 4.50 3.62
CA PRO A 116 -9.09 4.24 4.60
C PRO A 116 -9.08 2.77 5.03
N TRP A 117 -9.06 1.87 4.05
CA TRP A 117 -9.36 0.46 4.22
C TRP A 117 -8.13 -0.41 4.08
N SER A 118 -8.24 -1.61 4.60
CA SER A 118 -7.43 -2.76 4.17
C SER A 118 -8.04 -3.48 2.97
N HIS A 119 -7.34 -4.50 2.47
CA HIS A 119 -7.83 -5.32 1.37
C HIS A 119 -9.23 -5.88 1.66
N GLY A 120 -10.19 -5.60 0.77
CA GLY A 120 -11.57 -6.06 0.89
C GLY A 120 -12.40 -5.44 2.02
N GLN A 121 -11.87 -4.56 2.87
CA GLN A 121 -12.62 -4.03 4.02
C GLN A 121 -13.81 -3.15 3.62
N ALA A 122 -13.82 -2.60 2.40
CA ALA A 122 -14.92 -1.83 1.85
C ALA A 122 -16.27 -2.57 1.82
N ILE A 123 -16.28 -3.90 1.85
CA ILE A 123 -17.51 -4.73 1.90
C ILE A 123 -17.93 -5.14 3.33
N GLY A 124 -17.16 -4.75 4.34
CA GLY A 124 -17.39 -5.08 5.74
C GLY A 124 -17.59 -3.84 6.63
N GLU A 125 -17.03 -3.92 7.83
CA GLU A 125 -17.00 -2.84 8.81
C GLU A 125 -15.74 -1.98 8.56
N GLY A 126 -15.91 -0.66 8.47
CA GLY A 126 -14.84 0.28 8.14
C GLY A 126 -14.72 1.45 9.11
N SER A 127 -14.99 1.28 10.41
CA SER A 127 -14.78 2.33 11.43
C SER A 127 -13.39 2.37 12.03
N SER A 128 -12.60 1.32 11.80
CA SER A 128 -11.21 1.25 12.25
C SER A 128 -10.36 0.35 11.38
N LEU A 129 -9.04 0.53 11.46
CA LEU A 129 -8.06 -0.41 10.93
C LEU A 129 -6.90 -0.49 11.92
N GLY A 130 -6.67 -1.67 12.50
CA GLY A 130 -5.71 -1.84 13.59
C GLY A 130 -6.00 -0.90 14.76
N ALA A 131 -5.01 -0.08 15.14
CA ALA A 131 -5.17 0.92 16.21
C ALA A 131 -5.88 2.21 15.75
N ILE A 132 -6.04 2.41 14.43
CA ILE A 132 -6.55 3.65 13.84
C ILE A 132 -8.08 3.65 13.86
N LYS A 133 -8.68 4.73 14.39
CA LYS A 133 -10.14 4.92 14.43
C LYS A 133 -10.54 6.06 13.51
N PHE A 134 -11.54 5.81 12.67
CA PHE A 134 -12.03 6.75 11.67
C PHE A 134 -13.24 7.58 12.15
N ASN A 135 -13.74 7.32 13.35
CA ASN A 135 -14.90 8.00 13.97
C ASN A 135 -16.21 7.92 13.17
N SER A 136 -16.27 7.08 12.13
CA SER A 136 -17.45 6.77 11.32
C SER A 136 -17.21 5.43 10.63
N ASP A 137 -18.26 4.66 10.33
CA ASP A 137 -18.11 3.47 9.48
C ASP A 137 -17.99 3.93 8.02
N THR A 138 -16.75 4.09 7.58
CA THR A 138 -16.42 4.61 6.24
C THR A 138 -16.82 3.65 5.13
N ALA A 139 -16.76 2.34 5.39
CA ALA A 139 -17.16 1.32 4.43
C ALA A 139 -18.69 1.27 4.27
N HIS A 140 -19.44 1.44 5.37
CA HIS A 140 -20.89 1.58 5.30
C HIS A 140 -21.30 2.84 4.53
N TYR A 141 -20.68 4.00 4.82
CA TYR A 141 -20.92 5.23 4.08
C TYR A 141 -20.65 5.05 2.58
N PHE A 142 -19.52 4.43 2.20
CA PHE A 142 -19.25 4.10 0.81
C PHE A 142 -20.37 3.26 0.18
N ARG A 143 -20.80 2.17 0.84
CA ARG A 143 -21.82 1.29 0.26
C ARG A 143 -23.19 1.96 0.12
N GLN A 144 -23.58 2.80 1.10
CA GLN A 144 -24.91 3.44 1.12
C GLN A 144 -24.98 4.74 0.31
N GLU A 145 -23.98 5.60 0.45
CA GLU A 145 -24.02 6.98 -0.04
C GLU A 145 -23.25 7.18 -1.35
N ILE A 146 -22.40 6.22 -1.76
CA ILE A 146 -21.59 6.33 -2.97
C ILE A 146 -21.92 5.18 -3.96
N LEU A 147 -21.67 3.93 -3.56
CA LEU A 147 -21.82 2.77 -4.43
C LEU A 147 -23.27 2.55 -4.84
N ARG A 148 -24.20 2.61 -3.89
CA ARG A 148 -25.62 2.37 -4.17
C ARG A 148 -26.20 3.42 -5.12
N PRO A 149 -26.06 4.75 -4.89
CA PRO A 149 -26.53 5.75 -5.86
C PRO A 149 -25.93 5.59 -7.25
N PHE A 150 -24.63 5.29 -7.34
CA PHE A 150 -23.98 5.01 -8.62
C PHE A 150 -24.62 3.83 -9.34
N LEU A 151 -24.87 2.71 -8.65
CA LEU A 151 -25.51 1.54 -9.25
C LEU A 151 -26.98 1.82 -9.62
N ASP A 152 -27.74 2.47 -8.73
CA ASP A 152 -29.15 2.78 -8.95
C ASP A 152 -29.33 3.61 -10.22
N GLN A 153 -28.49 4.63 -10.49
CA GLN A 153 -28.52 5.44 -11.71
C GLN A 153 -28.50 4.62 -13.02
N TYR A 154 -27.83 3.46 -13.03
CA TYR A 154 -27.65 2.65 -14.25
C TYR A 154 -28.46 1.36 -14.26
N LEU A 155 -29.00 0.94 -13.12
CA LEU A 155 -29.67 -0.35 -12.96
C LEU A 155 -31.15 -0.25 -12.55
N GLN A 156 -31.61 0.92 -12.10
CA GLN A 156 -33.01 1.17 -11.74
C GLN A 156 -33.65 2.12 -12.74
N ASP A 157 -34.78 1.71 -13.33
CA ASP A 157 -35.44 2.45 -14.42
C ASP A 157 -35.87 3.88 -14.01
N ASP A 158 -36.27 4.07 -12.75
CA ASP A 158 -36.81 5.34 -12.23
C ASP A 158 -35.85 6.09 -11.30
N ALA A 159 -34.56 5.73 -11.27
CA ALA A 159 -33.58 6.42 -10.43
C ALA A 159 -33.22 7.79 -11.00
N SER A 160 -33.15 8.79 -10.12
CA SER A 160 -32.51 10.07 -10.43
C SER A 160 -31.01 9.85 -10.72
N PRO A 161 -30.39 10.67 -11.58
CA PRO A 161 -28.94 10.72 -11.70
C PRO A 161 -28.28 10.91 -10.33
N ALA A 162 -27.23 10.15 -10.06
CA ALA A 162 -26.48 10.25 -8.82
C ALA A 162 -25.70 11.56 -8.80
N ASP A 163 -25.84 12.32 -7.72
CA ASP A 163 -25.03 13.51 -7.45
C ASP A 163 -23.71 13.07 -6.80
N LEU A 164 -22.78 12.57 -7.62
CA LEU A 164 -21.49 12.05 -7.19
C LEU A 164 -20.36 12.82 -7.85
N ALA A 165 -19.38 13.22 -7.04
CA ALA A 165 -18.13 13.73 -7.57
C ALA A 165 -17.36 12.61 -8.31
N PRO A 166 -16.59 12.94 -9.37
CA PRO A 166 -15.75 11.99 -10.08
C PRO A 166 -14.80 11.22 -9.16
N VAL A 167 -14.33 11.86 -8.08
CA VAL A 167 -13.47 11.24 -7.08
C VAL A 167 -14.01 11.47 -5.68
N MET A 168 -14.23 10.38 -4.95
CA MET A 168 -14.54 10.37 -3.52
C MET A 168 -13.34 9.81 -2.76
N ALA A 169 -12.60 10.65 -2.03
CA ALA A 169 -11.40 10.23 -1.32
C ALA A 169 -11.48 10.53 0.19
N TYR A 170 -11.12 9.57 1.02
CA TYR A 170 -11.09 9.76 2.47
C TYR A 170 -9.77 10.37 2.92
N GLU A 171 -9.84 11.53 3.59
CA GLU A 171 -8.68 12.23 4.17
C GLU A 171 -8.44 11.73 5.59
N THR A 172 -7.44 10.86 5.76
CA THR A 172 -7.12 10.18 7.03
C THR A 172 -6.66 11.11 8.15
N GLY A 173 -6.03 12.24 7.81
CA GLY A 173 -5.59 13.24 8.80
C GLY A 173 -6.74 14.05 9.42
N THR A 174 -7.88 14.19 8.73
CA THR A 174 -9.05 14.91 9.26
C THR A 174 -10.27 14.03 9.49
N ASN A 175 -10.19 12.75 9.11
CA ASN A 175 -11.28 11.76 9.14
C ASN A 175 -12.53 12.23 8.38
N LYS A 176 -12.37 12.61 7.11
CA LYS A 176 -13.46 13.12 6.27
C LYS A 176 -13.40 12.59 4.84
N TRP A 177 -14.57 12.24 4.30
CA TRP A 177 -14.74 12.09 2.85
C TRP A 177 -14.59 13.45 2.16
N ARG A 178 -13.86 13.45 1.05
CA ARG A 178 -13.61 14.61 0.19
C ARG A 178 -14.10 14.30 -1.21
N GLU A 179 -14.88 15.22 -1.75
CA GLU A 179 -15.28 15.27 -3.14
C GLU A 179 -14.21 16.02 -3.94
N LEU A 180 -13.71 15.41 -5.01
CA LEU A 180 -12.69 15.98 -5.88
C LEU A 180 -13.11 15.81 -7.35
N SER A 181 -12.71 16.76 -8.20
CA SER A 181 -13.01 16.72 -9.63
C SER A 181 -12.05 15.86 -10.45
N ALA A 182 -10.89 15.49 -9.87
CA ALA A 182 -9.85 14.65 -10.47
C ALA A 182 -8.91 14.11 -9.38
N TRP A 183 -8.14 13.07 -9.70
CA TRP A 183 -7.08 12.54 -8.84
C TRP A 183 -5.72 12.46 -9.55
N PRO A 184 -4.61 12.88 -8.90
CA PRO A 184 -4.54 13.62 -7.63
C PRO A 184 -5.26 14.98 -7.67
N GLY A 185 -5.85 15.39 -6.56
CA GLY A 185 -6.65 16.61 -6.50
C GLY A 185 -6.74 17.25 -5.13
N SER A 186 -7.38 18.40 -5.06
CA SER A 186 -7.61 19.19 -3.85
C SER A 186 -9.07 19.68 -3.81
N THR A 187 -9.59 19.92 -2.60
CA THR A 187 -10.98 20.35 -2.42
C THR A 187 -11.23 21.79 -2.85
N ASP A 188 -10.19 22.61 -2.97
CA ASP A 188 -10.28 24.00 -3.42
C ASP A 188 -9.98 24.16 -4.92
N GLY A 189 -9.82 23.04 -5.65
CA GLY A 189 -9.50 23.03 -7.08
C GLY A 189 -8.07 23.44 -7.42
N SER A 190 -7.21 23.66 -6.42
CA SER A 190 -5.80 23.97 -6.64
C SER A 190 -5.06 22.77 -7.24
N THR A 191 -4.16 23.03 -8.18
CA THR A 191 -3.29 21.99 -8.75
C THR A 191 -2.32 21.47 -7.69
N VAL A 192 -2.37 20.17 -7.41
CA VAL A 192 -1.41 19.50 -6.55
C VAL A 192 -0.04 19.46 -7.24
N LYS A 193 0.99 20.06 -6.62
CA LYS A 193 2.36 20.06 -7.13
C LYS A 193 3.27 19.20 -6.25
N PRO A 194 4.10 18.31 -6.84
CA PRO A 194 5.11 17.59 -6.10
C PRO A 194 6.03 18.57 -5.36
N THR A 195 6.14 18.39 -4.05
CA THR A 195 7.05 19.16 -3.21
C THR A 195 8.09 18.21 -2.65
N ARG A 196 9.37 18.55 -2.78
CA ARG A 196 10.47 17.69 -2.34
C ARG A 196 10.59 17.72 -0.83
N LEU A 197 10.54 16.55 -0.22
CA LEU A 197 10.88 16.33 1.18
C LEU A 197 12.27 15.67 1.20
N HIS A 198 13.26 16.38 1.71
CA HIS A 198 14.66 16.01 1.65
C HIS A 198 15.08 15.25 2.91
N LEU A 199 15.83 14.16 2.71
CA LEU A 199 16.67 13.55 3.73
C LEU A 199 17.91 14.45 3.89
N ASN A 200 18.16 14.91 5.10
CA ASN A 200 19.23 15.84 5.45
C ASN A 200 20.17 15.19 6.48
N ALA A 201 21.37 15.77 6.63
CA ALA A 201 22.32 15.39 7.67
C ALA A 201 21.70 15.38 9.08
N ASP A 202 22.34 14.67 10.00
CA ASP A 202 21.86 14.44 11.37
C ASP A 202 20.51 13.72 11.41
N LEU A 203 20.21 12.90 10.39
CA LEU A 203 18.96 12.15 10.25
C LEU A 203 17.71 13.05 10.30
N LYS A 204 17.80 14.24 9.70
CA LYS A 204 16.71 15.21 9.65
C LYS A 204 15.90 15.12 8.37
N LEU A 205 14.61 15.43 8.46
CA LEU A 205 13.69 15.49 7.32
C LEU A 205 13.15 16.91 7.16
N GLY A 206 13.20 17.48 5.96
CA GLY A 206 12.68 18.83 5.75
C GLY A 206 12.55 19.26 4.29
N PHE A 207 11.87 20.39 4.06
CA PHE A 207 11.63 20.92 2.72
C PHE A 207 12.78 21.75 2.16
N LYS A 208 13.72 22.17 3.02
CA LYS A 208 14.95 22.83 2.58
C LYS A 208 15.91 21.76 2.06
N SER A 209 16.47 22.01 0.87
CA SER A 209 17.49 21.13 0.29
C SER A 209 18.78 21.17 1.11
N PRO A 210 19.54 20.06 1.17
CA PRO A 210 20.82 20.00 1.87
C PRO A 210 21.87 20.91 1.21
N SER A 211 22.81 21.40 2.01
CA SER A 211 23.98 22.18 1.57
C SER A 211 25.10 21.25 1.11
N HIS A 212 25.96 21.72 0.19
CA HIS A 212 27.16 20.99 -0.24
C HIS A 212 28.19 20.75 0.87
N THR A 213 28.06 21.45 2.00
CA THR A 213 28.91 21.31 3.17
C THR A 213 28.38 20.29 4.18
N ASP A 214 27.16 19.79 3.98
CA ASP A 214 26.54 18.84 4.90
C ASP A 214 27.14 17.44 4.70
N GLN A 215 26.96 16.57 5.69
CA GLN A 215 27.32 15.15 5.57
C GLN A 215 26.65 14.55 4.32
N GLU A 216 27.43 13.81 3.53
CA GLU A 216 26.99 13.34 2.21
C GLU A 216 26.06 12.12 2.28
N TYR A 217 26.25 11.25 3.28
CA TYR A 217 25.46 10.03 3.44
C TYR A 217 25.35 9.62 4.91
N ASP A 218 24.30 8.87 5.23
CA ASP A 218 24.18 8.06 6.45
C ASP A 218 24.32 6.58 6.08
N GLU A 219 24.82 5.77 7.01
CA GLU A 219 25.12 4.36 6.76
C GLU A 219 24.41 3.45 7.76
N TYR A 220 24.01 2.27 7.28
CA TYR A 220 23.56 1.16 8.10
C TYR A 220 24.05 -0.16 7.49
N VAL A 221 24.16 -1.20 8.31
CA VAL A 221 24.54 -2.54 7.84
C VAL A 221 23.30 -3.42 7.76
N SER A 222 23.00 -3.95 6.56
CA SER A 222 21.94 -4.93 6.37
C SER A 222 22.46 -6.35 6.59
N TYR A 223 21.79 -7.11 7.47
CA TYR A 223 22.16 -8.48 7.84
C TYR A 223 21.12 -9.48 7.29
N PRO A 224 21.40 -10.21 6.19
CA PRO A 224 20.46 -11.20 5.64
C PRO A 224 20.13 -12.36 6.58
N ASP A 225 21.01 -12.66 7.55
CA ASP A 225 20.80 -13.66 8.61
C ASP A 225 20.01 -13.10 9.81
N LYS A 226 19.68 -11.81 9.79
CA LYS A 226 18.86 -11.13 10.81
C LYS A 226 17.96 -10.04 10.21
N PRO A 227 17.14 -10.36 9.19
CA PRO A 227 16.37 -9.38 8.44
C PRO A 227 15.40 -8.62 9.35
N VAL A 228 15.11 -7.37 8.98
CA VAL A 228 14.11 -6.54 9.66
C VAL A 228 12.73 -7.19 9.50
N PRO A 229 12.04 -7.56 10.61
CA PRO A 229 10.66 -8.00 10.54
C PRO A 229 9.77 -6.91 9.94
N PHE A 230 8.89 -7.25 8.99
CA PHE A 230 7.98 -6.26 8.40
C PHE A 230 6.92 -5.77 9.39
N ARG A 231 6.69 -6.53 10.47
CA ARG A 231 5.85 -6.23 11.62
C ARG A 231 6.37 -6.92 12.87
N ALA A 232 5.80 -6.58 14.02
CA ALA A 232 6.19 -7.16 15.31
C ALA A 232 6.10 -8.68 15.33
N ARG A 233 7.14 -9.33 15.86
CA ARG A 233 7.18 -10.79 16.06
C ARG A 233 6.40 -11.20 17.32
N PRO A 234 5.82 -12.42 17.36
CA PRO A 234 5.81 -13.42 16.29
C PRO A 234 4.86 -13.05 15.15
N ILE A 235 5.29 -13.32 13.91
CA ILE A 235 4.48 -13.11 12.73
C ILE A 235 3.59 -14.32 12.55
N GLN A 236 2.30 -14.16 12.81
CA GLN A 236 1.34 -15.26 12.70
C GLN A 236 1.25 -15.78 11.26
N PRO A 237 1.25 -17.10 11.05
CA PRO A 237 1.08 -17.69 9.74
C PRO A 237 -0.21 -17.24 9.09
N LEU A 238 -0.14 -16.94 7.79
CA LEU A 238 -1.32 -16.66 6.97
C LEU A 238 -2.29 -17.86 7.03
N GLY A 239 -3.50 -17.62 7.53
CA GLY A 239 -4.53 -18.63 7.74
C GLY A 239 -5.86 -18.02 8.19
N TRP A 240 -6.88 -18.87 8.38
CA TRP A 240 -8.25 -18.45 8.74
C TRP A 240 -8.53 -18.54 10.24
N SER A 241 -7.53 -18.28 11.10
CA SER A 241 -7.76 -18.16 12.54
C SER A 241 -8.37 -16.79 12.86
N ALA A 242 -9.29 -16.74 13.82
CA ALA A 242 -9.99 -15.51 14.21
C ALA A 242 -9.06 -14.37 14.67
N ASP A 243 -7.83 -14.69 15.09
CA ASP A 243 -6.87 -13.73 15.64
C ASP A 243 -5.85 -13.21 14.61
N HIS A 244 -6.02 -13.54 13.33
CA HIS A 244 -5.08 -13.16 12.28
C HIS A 244 -5.18 -11.66 11.92
N THR A 245 -4.05 -10.96 11.95
CA THR A 245 -4.00 -9.50 11.77
C THR A 245 -3.26 -9.07 10.50
N TRP A 246 -3.12 -9.93 9.48
CA TRP A 246 -2.46 -9.57 8.21
C TRP A 246 -3.05 -8.31 7.60
N SER A 247 -4.37 -8.20 7.51
CA SER A 247 -5.05 -7.04 6.91
C SER A 247 -4.66 -5.70 7.55
N GLN A 248 -4.08 -5.71 8.74
CA GLN A 248 -3.73 -4.51 9.51
C GLN A 248 -2.23 -4.16 9.43
N TRP A 249 -1.38 -4.99 8.84
CA TRP A 249 0.08 -4.84 9.01
C TRP A 249 0.62 -3.49 8.50
N LEU A 250 0.00 -2.92 7.45
CA LEU A 250 0.38 -1.63 6.90
C LEU A 250 0.13 -0.45 7.85
N VAL A 251 -0.73 -0.61 8.85
CA VAL A 251 -0.97 0.40 9.90
C VAL A 251 -0.31 0.05 11.22
N ASP A 252 0.44 -1.05 11.30
CA ASP A 252 1.20 -1.39 12.50
C ASP A 252 2.22 -0.31 12.83
N ASP A 253 2.51 -0.18 14.12
CA ASP A 253 3.44 0.80 14.64
C ASP A 253 4.88 0.51 14.20
N GLN A 254 5.52 1.47 13.54
CA GLN A 254 6.86 1.29 13.01
C GLN A 254 7.98 1.44 14.06
N ARG A 255 7.64 1.69 15.35
CA ARG A 255 8.61 1.86 16.44
C ARG A 255 9.59 0.68 16.61
N GLU A 256 9.15 -0.55 16.36
CA GLU A 256 10.05 -1.71 16.44
C GLU A 256 11.13 -1.65 15.36
N ALA A 257 10.76 -1.32 14.12
CA ALA A 257 11.71 -1.16 13.03
C ALA A 257 12.60 0.08 13.24
N SER A 258 12.02 1.21 13.64
CA SER A 258 12.75 2.48 13.79
C SER A 258 13.82 2.46 14.88
N GLY A 259 13.74 1.53 15.84
CA GLY A 259 14.71 1.39 16.92
C GLY A 259 15.93 0.53 16.56
N ARG A 260 15.98 -0.05 15.36
CA ARG A 260 17.03 -0.97 14.96
C ARG A 260 18.22 -0.24 14.31
N PRO A 261 19.46 -0.75 14.46
CA PRO A 261 20.64 -0.15 13.84
C PRO A 261 20.73 -0.37 12.32
N ASP A 262 19.93 -1.29 11.77
CA ASP A 262 19.85 -1.59 10.34
C ASP A 262 18.65 -0.92 9.65
N VAL A 263 18.13 0.15 10.26
CA VAL A 263 17.04 1.00 9.74
C VAL A 263 17.39 2.47 9.97
N LEU A 264 17.52 3.25 8.89
CA LEU A 264 17.68 4.71 8.99
C LEU A 264 16.33 5.39 9.19
N VAL A 265 16.30 6.39 10.09
CA VAL A 265 15.08 7.14 10.44
C VAL A 265 15.33 8.62 10.29
N PHE A 266 14.78 9.22 9.23
CA PHE A 266 14.83 10.66 9.03
C PHE A 266 13.57 11.30 9.58
N LYS A 267 13.71 12.25 10.51
CA LYS A 267 12.57 12.85 11.23
C LYS A 267 12.57 14.37 11.10
N SER A 268 11.39 14.96 10.85
CA SER A 268 11.22 16.41 10.91
C SER A 268 11.17 16.89 12.36
N ASP A 269 11.28 18.20 12.56
CA ASP A 269 10.82 18.77 13.83
C ASP A 269 9.29 18.64 13.93
N VAL A 270 8.76 18.86 15.13
CA VAL A 270 7.30 18.85 15.37
C VAL A 270 6.65 19.89 14.46
N LEU A 271 5.66 19.46 13.69
CA LEU A 271 4.94 20.34 12.79
C LEU A 271 4.15 21.38 13.60
N THR A 272 4.34 22.66 13.28
CA THR A 272 3.57 23.76 13.87
C THR A 272 2.32 24.11 13.04
N GLU A 273 2.28 23.65 11.79
CA GLU A 273 1.18 23.85 10.85
C GLU A 273 0.87 22.53 10.11
N PRO A 274 -0.39 22.29 9.71
CA PRO A 274 -0.76 21.06 9.02
C PRO A 274 -0.13 20.99 7.62
N VAL A 275 0.48 19.84 7.31
CA VAL A 275 0.97 19.52 5.97
C VAL A 275 -0.03 18.56 5.31
N LYS A 276 -0.71 19.03 4.25
CA LYS A 276 -1.64 18.20 3.49
C LYS A 276 -0.92 17.50 2.35
N VAL A 277 -1.15 16.20 2.22
CA VAL A 277 -0.64 15.38 1.12
C VAL A 277 -1.83 14.75 0.40
N SER A 278 -1.87 14.90 -0.92
CA SER A 278 -2.87 14.29 -1.80
C SER A 278 -2.15 13.78 -3.05
N GLY A 279 -2.41 12.52 -3.44
CA GLY A 279 -1.74 11.87 -4.57
C GLY A 279 -0.69 10.86 -4.15
N ARG A 280 0.31 10.67 -5.02
CA ARG A 280 1.26 9.55 -4.98
C ARG A 280 2.65 10.05 -4.61
N PRO A 281 3.18 9.76 -3.41
CA PRO A 281 4.58 10.01 -3.08
C PRO A 281 5.50 9.29 -4.08
N MET A 282 6.58 9.97 -4.49
CA MET A 282 7.59 9.41 -5.37
C MET A 282 8.94 9.40 -4.66
N VAL A 283 9.59 8.24 -4.66
CA VAL A 283 10.92 8.08 -4.08
C VAL A 283 11.97 8.48 -5.11
N ASN A 284 12.84 9.41 -4.73
CA ASN A 284 14.08 9.69 -5.44
C ASN A 284 15.24 9.41 -4.48
N LEU A 285 15.81 8.22 -4.59
CA LEU A 285 16.80 7.70 -3.65
C LEU A 285 18.18 7.64 -4.32
N ALA A 286 19.15 8.34 -3.73
CA ALA A 286 20.57 8.13 -3.98
C ALA A 286 21.11 7.22 -2.88
N ALA A 287 21.45 5.98 -3.23
CA ALA A 287 21.97 5.01 -2.27
C ALA A 287 23.03 4.13 -2.93
N SER A 288 23.90 3.54 -2.09
CA SER A 288 24.92 2.59 -2.52
C SER A 288 24.94 1.38 -1.58
N THR A 289 25.42 0.25 -2.10
CA THR A 289 25.59 -0.99 -1.33
C THR A 289 26.99 -1.53 -1.61
N SER A 290 27.62 -2.14 -0.60
CA SER A 290 28.89 -2.84 -0.77
C SER A 290 28.74 -4.17 -1.51
N GLY A 291 27.51 -4.68 -1.60
CA GLY A 291 27.16 -5.87 -2.37
C GLY A 291 26.93 -5.58 -3.86
N THR A 292 26.36 -6.57 -4.56
CA THR A 292 26.05 -6.48 -6.00
C THR A 292 24.55 -6.40 -6.29
N ASP A 293 23.70 -6.53 -5.26
CA ASP A 293 22.25 -6.36 -5.31
C ASP A 293 21.75 -5.95 -3.92
N SER A 294 20.60 -5.28 -3.84
CA SER A 294 19.94 -4.89 -2.58
C SER A 294 18.47 -4.57 -2.84
N ASP A 295 17.63 -4.87 -1.84
CA ASP A 295 16.26 -4.36 -1.80
C ASP A 295 16.24 -3.04 -0.99
N TRP A 296 15.53 -2.03 -1.49
CA TRP A 296 15.38 -0.72 -0.87
C TRP A 296 13.94 -0.53 -0.41
N ILE A 297 13.72 -0.45 0.90
CA ILE A 297 12.40 -0.18 1.49
C ILE A 297 12.36 1.29 1.92
N VAL A 298 11.32 2.01 1.49
CA VAL A 298 11.08 3.40 1.92
C VAL A 298 9.68 3.49 2.50
N LYS A 299 9.58 4.11 3.67
CA LYS A 299 8.32 4.33 4.40
C LYS A 299 8.16 5.81 4.66
N LEU A 300 7.02 6.38 4.28
CA LEU A 300 6.56 7.70 4.70
C LEU A 300 5.65 7.52 5.91
N ILE A 301 6.01 8.14 7.02
CA ILE A 301 5.40 7.92 8.32
C ILE A 301 4.83 9.23 8.86
N ASP A 302 3.60 9.17 9.37
CA ASP A 302 3.03 10.18 10.27
C ASP A 302 3.35 9.78 11.71
N VAL A 303 4.10 10.64 12.41
CA VAL A 303 4.45 10.44 13.82
C VAL A 303 3.48 11.24 14.67
N TYR A 304 2.62 10.52 15.41
CA TYR A 304 1.62 11.09 16.28
C TYR A 304 2.28 11.91 17.41
N PRO A 305 1.55 12.88 18.02
CA PRO A 305 2.02 13.58 19.20
C PRO A 305 2.47 12.61 20.29
N ASP A 306 3.50 12.97 21.06
CA ASP A 306 4.03 12.13 22.15
C ASP A 306 2.95 11.76 23.17
N GLN A 307 1.92 12.59 23.32
CA GLN A 307 0.75 12.34 24.14
C GLN A 307 -0.53 12.57 23.33
N VAL A 308 -1.40 11.56 23.28
CA VAL A 308 -2.72 11.64 22.62
C VAL A 308 -3.80 11.46 23.68
N ALA A 309 -4.42 12.57 24.10
CA ALA A 309 -5.51 12.55 25.09
C ALA A 309 -6.67 11.68 24.58
N GLY A 310 -7.16 10.76 25.43
CA GLY A 310 -8.23 9.81 25.08
C GLY A 310 -7.76 8.55 24.33
N ALA A 311 -6.53 8.51 23.83
CA ALA A 311 -5.94 7.31 23.24
C ALA A 311 -4.43 7.19 23.58
N PRO A 312 -4.05 6.96 24.86
CA PRO A 312 -2.66 6.99 25.30
C PRO A 312 -1.71 6.07 24.51
N LYS A 313 -2.21 4.94 23.99
CA LYS A 313 -1.43 4.01 23.15
C LYS A 313 -0.96 4.63 21.83
N MET A 314 -1.62 5.69 21.36
CA MET A 314 -1.24 6.43 20.16
C MET A 314 -0.14 7.48 20.41
N GLY A 315 0.28 7.67 21.66
CA GLY A 315 1.40 8.57 21.99
C GLY A 315 2.68 8.16 21.28
N GLY A 316 3.19 9.02 20.39
CA GLY A 316 4.38 8.78 19.57
C GLY A 316 4.24 7.61 18.59
N TYR A 317 3.01 7.21 18.24
CA TYR A 317 2.76 6.15 17.26
C TYR A 317 3.34 6.52 15.90
N GLN A 318 4.01 5.57 15.24
CA GLN A 318 4.60 5.77 13.92
C GLN A 318 3.72 5.08 12.87
N LEU A 319 2.74 5.81 12.32
CA LEU A 319 1.82 5.29 11.32
C LEU A 319 2.42 5.40 9.93
N MET A 320 2.63 4.28 9.24
CA MET A 320 3.02 4.28 7.85
C MET A 320 1.83 4.71 6.97
N ILE A 321 1.91 5.89 6.36
CA ILE A 321 0.87 6.43 5.47
C ILE A 321 1.11 6.05 4.01
N ALA A 322 2.35 5.71 3.65
CA ALA A 322 2.73 5.11 2.38
C ALA A 322 4.06 4.38 2.56
N GLY A 323 4.28 3.28 1.85
CA GLY A 323 5.57 2.60 1.85
C GLY A 323 5.60 1.49 0.80
N ASP A 324 6.79 1.19 0.31
CA ASP A 324 6.99 0.12 -0.66
C ASP A 324 8.45 -0.38 -0.65
N ILE A 325 8.67 -1.49 -1.34
CA ILE A 325 9.98 -2.11 -1.57
C ILE A 325 10.34 -2.02 -3.05
N PHE A 326 11.61 -1.71 -3.33
CA PHE A 326 12.16 -1.76 -4.68
C PHE A 326 13.38 -2.69 -4.73
N ARG A 327 13.36 -3.66 -5.65
CA ARG A 327 14.49 -4.58 -5.83
C ARG A 327 15.53 -4.00 -6.78
N GLY A 328 16.74 -3.79 -6.27
CA GLY A 328 17.81 -3.00 -6.89
C GLY A 328 18.23 -3.48 -8.29
N ARG A 329 18.28 -4.80 -8.54
CA ARG A 329 18.56 -5.35 -9.88
C ARG A 329 17.66 -4.81 -11.00
N TYR A 330 16.49 -4.25 -10.67
CA TYR A 330 15.54 -3.70 -11.65
C TYR A 330 15.66 -2.19 -11.84
N ARG A 331 16.70 -1.53 -11.29
CA ARG A 331 16.90 -0.07 -11.38
C ARG A 331 16.89 0.45 -12.82
N GLU A 332 17.53 -0.27 -13.75
CA GLU A 332 17.66 0.16 -15.14
C GLU A 332 16.56 -0.42 -16.05
N SER A 333 15.99 -1.58 -15.69
CA SER A 333 14.98 -2.26 -16.47
C SER A 333 14.22 -3.28 -15.61
N LEU A 334 12.88 -3.31 -15.76
CA LEU A 334 11.97 -4.21 -15.03
C LEU A 334 11.94 -5.64 -15.59
#